data_AF-K1UYN6-F1
#
_entry.id   AF-K1UYN6-F1
#
_cell.length_a   1.000
_cell.length_b   1.000
_cell.length_c   1.000
_cell.angle_alpha   90.00
_cell.angle_beta   90.00
_cell.angle_gamma   90.00
#
_symmetry.space_group_name_H-M   'P 1'
#
loop_
_entity.id
_entity.type
_entity.pdbx_description
1 polymer ?
#
loop_
_entity_poly.entity_id
_entity_poly.type
_entity_poly.pdbx_seq_one_letter_code
_entity_poly.pdbx_strand_id
1 'polypeptide(L)'
;MKQISTEELNEECKRHICLRTDNIQKTTLLLEQKGKINNYSVYPDNSIRIYECLENVRMISKLLSSNGVIIDEISVQGENLETYFENLIGGRKNV
;
A
#
# COMPACT_ATOMS: atom_id res chain seq x y z
N MET A 1 7.23 -15.64 -22.56
CA MET A 1 6.07 -15.63 -21.64
C MET A 1 6.59 -15.22 -20.28
N LYS A 2 6.18 -14.06 -19.74
CA LYS A 2 6.57 -13.64 -18.39
C LYS A 2 5.79 -14.52 -17.41
N GLN A 3 6.44 -15.55 -16.85
CA GLN A 3 5.97 -16.20 -15.63
C GLN A 3 6.17 -15.19 -14.52
N ILE A 4 5.17 -14.35 -14.29
CA ILE A 4 5.04 -13.74 -12.98
C ILE A 4 4.52 -14.89 -12.12
N SER A 5 5.37 -15.41 -11.23
CA SER A 5 4.95 -16.45 -10.29
C SER A 5 3.74 -15.96 -9.52
N THR A 6 2.79 -16.85 -9.23
CA THR A 6 1.58 -16.53 -8.49
C THR A 6 1.90 -15.78 -7.19
N GLU A 7 3.05 -16.04 -6.56
CA GLU A 7 3.55 -15.30 -5.40
C GLU A 7 3.89 -13.83 -5.68
N GLU A 8 4.66 -13.52 -6.74
CA GLU A 8 4.95 -12.11 -7.11
C GLU A 8 3.69 -11.36 -7.53
N LEU A 9 2.77 -12.03 -8.24
CA LEU A 9 1.47 -11.49 -8.58
C LEU A 9 0.62 -11.23 -7.33
N ASN A 10 0.69 -12.10 -6.34
CA ASN A 10 -0.07 -11.99 -5.10
C ASN A 10 0.53 -10.96 -4.13
N GLU A 11 1.85 -10.71 -4.18
CA GLU A 11 2.50 -9.61 -3.46
C GLU A 11 2.23 -8.24 -4.11
N GLU A 12 2.23 -8.14 -5.43
CA GLU A 12 1.88 -6.90 -6.13
C GLU A 12 0.36 -6.63 -6.13
N CYS A 13 -0.48 -7.69 -6.06
CA CYS A 13 -1.92 -7.55 -5.85
C CYS A 13 -2.30 -7.40 -4.37
N LYS A 14 -1.36 -7.56 -3.44
CA LYS A 14 -1.63 -7.30 -2.04
C LYS A 14 -1.85 -5.82 -1.84
N ARG A 15 -3.03 -5.53 -1.32
CA ARG A 15 -3.51 -4.20 -1.04
C ARG A 15 -2.58 -3.56 -0.01
N HIS A 16 -1.93 -2.46 -0.39
CA HIS A 16 -0.90 -1.77 0.38
C HIS A 16 -1.00 -0.27 0.19
N ILE A 17 -0.62 0.49 1.22
CA ILE A 17 -0.55 1.96 1.13
C ILE A 17 0.88 2.31 0.75
N CYS A 18 1.05 2.95 -0.40
CA CYS A 18 2.30 3.60 -0.75
C CYS A 18 2.27 5.02 -0.18
N LEU A 19 3.23 5.33 0.69
CA LEU A 19 3.35 6.59 1.40
C LEU A 19 4.74 7.16 1.18
N ARG A 20 4.83 8.38 0.67
CA ARG A 20 6.08 9.14 0.58
C ARG A 20 5.98 10.37 1.46
N THR A 21 7.02 10.59 2.23
CA THR A 21 7.08 11.72 3.17
C THR A 21 8.46 12.32 3.15
N ASP A 22 8.54 13.61 3.48
CA ASP A 22 9.81 14.33 3.64
C ASP A 22 10.73 13.67 4.68
N ASN A 23 10.16 13.07 5.73
CA ASN A 23 10.94 12.46 6.81
C ASN A 23 10.45 11.06 7.17
N ILE A 24 11.11 10.06 6.60
CA ILE A 24 10.81 8.64 6.81
C ILE A 24 10.94 8.23 8.28
N GLN A 25 12.02 8.63 8.96
CA GLN A 25 12.25 8.25 10.36
C GLN A 25 11.15 8.74 11.30
N LYS A 26 10.70 9.98 11.10
CA LYS A 26 9.60 10.55 11.89
C LYS A 26 8.28 9.87 11.54
N THR A 27 8.06 9.58 10.27
CA THR A 27 6.88 8.85 9.79
C THR A 27 6.80 7.45 10.40
N THR A 28 7.88 6.65 10.35
CA THR A 28 7.90 5.29 10.91
C THR A 28 7.66 5.30 12.42
N LEU A 29 8.30 6.22 13.14
CA LEU A 29 8.09 6.39 14.58
C LEU A 29 6.60 6.69 14.90
N LEU A 30 5.98 7.59 14.14
CA LEU A 30 4.57 7.93 14.30
C LEU A 30 3.63 6.77 13.96
N LEU A 31 3.96 6.01 12.91
CA LEU A 31 3.22 4.81 12.52
C LEU A 31 3.27 3.74 13.63
N GLU A 32 4.43 3.48 14.22
CA GLU A 32 4.56 2.51 15.31
C GLU A 32 3.93 3.01 16.62
N GLN A 33 4.30 4.22 17.07
CA GLN A 33 3.88 4.72 18.38
C GLN A 33 2.40 5.11 18.42
N LYS A 34 1.88 5.75 17.37
CA LYS A 34 0.50 6.24 17.36
C LYS A 34 -0.40 5.45 16.44
N GLY A 35 0.11 5.01 15.29
CA GLY A 35 -0.63 4.17 14.34
C GLY A 35 -0.78 2.72 14.79
N LYS A 36 0.11 2.25 15.70
CA LYS A 36 0.27 0.82 16.03
C LYS A 36 0.53 -0.07 14.82
N ILE A 37 1.07 0.53 13.75
CA ILE A 37 1.40 -0.13 12.49
C ILE A 37 2.84 -0.60 12.61
N ASN A 38 3.05 -1.91 12.50
CA ASN A 38 4.37 -2.54 12.55
C ASN A 38 4.68 -3.30 11.26
N ASN A 39 3.64 -3.60 10.48
CA ASN A 39 3.70 -4.32 9.21
C ASN A 39 3.83 -3.34 8.03
N TYR A 40 4.99 -2.68 7.97
CA TYR A 40 5.36 -1.78 6.89
C TYR A 40 6.79 -2.08 6.41
N SER A 41 7.09 -1.72 5.17
CA SER A 41 8.42 -1.82 4.59
C SER A 41 8.87 -0.45 4.11
N VAL A 42 10.09 -0.08 4.50
CA VAL A 42 10.72 1.17 4.09
C VAL A 42 11.65 0.87 2.92
N TYR A 43 11.48 1.63 1.84
CA TYR A 43 12.30 1.54 0.65
C TYR A 43 13.30 2.70 0.61
N PRO A 44 14.46 2.50 -0.05
CA PRO A 44 15.52 3.52 -0.15
C PRO A 44 15.10 4.76 -0.96
N ASP A 45 13.99 4.70 -1.68
CA ASP A 45 13.44 5.78 -2.51
C ASP A 45 12.56 6.78 -1.71
N ASN A 46 12.72 6.82 -0.38
CA ASN A 46 11.84 7.51 0.56
C ASN A 46 10.36 7.15 0.39
N SER A 47 10.08 5.87 0.10
CA SER A 47 8.73 5.32 0.04
C SER A 47 8.53 4.28 1.13
N ILE A 48 7.35 4.31 1.74
CA ILE A 48 6.93 3.40 2.79
C ILE A 48 5.72 2.65 2.25
N ARG A 49 5.81 1.33 2.19
CA ARG A 49 4.68 0.47 1.84
C ARG A 49 4.10 -0.11 3.13
N ILE A 50 2.84 0.20 3.40
CA ILE A 50 2.14 -0.30 4.58
C ILE A 50 1.16 -1.37 4.13
N TYR A 51 1.29 -2.58 4.66
CA TYR A 51 0.46 -3.73 4.26
C TYR A 51 -0.70 -3.99 5.22
N GLU A 52 -0.89 -3.13 6.22
CA GLU A 52 -1.97 -3.17 7.19
C GLU A 52 -2.70 -1.81 7.26
N CYS A 53 -3.87 -1.77 7.92
CA CYS A 53 -4.60 -0.52 8.12
C CYS A 53 -4.95 0.26 6.82
N LEU A 54 -5.26 -0.46 5.73
CA LEU A 54 -5.55 0.12 4.41
C LEU A 54 -6.75 1.08 4.42
N GLU A 55 -7.77 0.77 5.23
CA GLU A 55 -8.95 1.63 5.43
C GLU A 55 -8.64 2.87 6.28
N ASN A 56 -7.51 2.85 7.00
CA ASN A 56 -7.07 3.92 7.88
C ASN A 56 -6.08 4.89 7.20
N VAL A 57 -6.00 4.92 5.86
CA VAL A 57 -5.21 5.93 5.11
C VAL A 57 -5.50 7.35 5.56
N ARG A 58 -6.78 7.68 5.75
CA ARG A 58 -7.19 9.02 6.20
C ARG A 58 -6.67 9.32 7.60
N MET A 59 -6.67 8.32 8.48
CA MET A 59 -6.12 8.45 9.84
C MET A 59 -4.60 8.63 9.79
N ILE A 60 -3.89 7.84 8.99
CA ILE A 60 -2.43 7.95 8.81
C ILE A 60 -2.06 9.33 8.25
N SER A 61 -2.74 9.78 7.19
CA SER A 61 -2.50 11.10 6.60
C SER A 61 -2.72 12.22 7.62
N LYS A 62 -3.83 12.18 8.35
CA LYS A 62 -4.14 13.16 9.40
C LYS A 62 -3.12 13.12 10.53
N LEU A 63 -2.69 11.92 10.94
CA LEU A 63 -1.68 11.72 11.97
C LEU A 63 -0.36 12.37 11.57
N LEU A 64 0.14 12.09 10.36
CA LEU A 64 1.40 12.64 9.88
C LEU A 64 1.33 14.16 9.73
N SER A 65 0.31 14.66 9.03
CA SER A 65 0.11 16.10 8.84
C SER A 65 -0.01 16.84 10.18
N SER A 66 -0.78 16.30 11.14
CA SER A 66 -0.94 16.91 12.47
C SER A 66 0.31 16.89 13.34
N ASN A 67 1.30 16.03 13.03
CA ASN A 67 2.59 15.99 13.73
C ASN A 67 3.68 16.74 12.94
N GLY A 68 3.31 17.51 11.91
CA GLY A 68 4.25 18.29 11.09
C GLY A 68 5.15 17.40 10.24
N VAL A 69 4.61 16.30 9.71
CA VAL A 69 5.22 15.53 8.63
C VAL A 69 4.55 15.93 7.33
N ILE A 70 5.35 16.29 6.33
CA ILE A 70 4.85 16.58 4.98
C ILE A 70 4.71 15.27 4.24
N ILE A 71 3.51 15.02 3.75
CA ILE A 71 3.17 13.88 2.90
C ILE A 71 3.35 14.35 1.47
N ASP A 72 4.31 13.75 0.77
CA ASP A 72 4.57 14.01 -0.64
C ASP A 72 3.56 13.24 -1.50
N GLU A 73 3.34 11.98 -1.16
CA GLU A 73 2.41 11.10 -1.86
C GLU A 73 1.75 10.12 -0.88
N ILE A 74 0.45 9.87 -1.06
CA ILE A 74 -0.25 8.80 -0.37
C ILE A 74 -1.25 8.15 -1.31
N SER A 75 -1.07 6.86 -1.60
CA SER A 75 -1.95 6.11 -2.49
C SER A 75 -2.18 4.71 -1.95
N VAL A 76 -3.42 4.22 -2.06
CA VAL A 76 -3.71 2.80 -1.81
C VAL A 76 -3.54 2.07 -3.12
N GLN A 77 -2.54 1.22 -3.18
CA GLN A 77 -2.26 0.29 -4.27
C GLN A 77 -2.85 -1.07 -3.92
N GLY A 78 -3.20 -1.88 -4.92
CA GLY A 78 -3.80 -3.19 -4.71
C GLY A 78 -5.07 -3.34 -5.51
N GLU A 79 -4.91 -3.96 -6.67
CA GLU A 79 -6.03 -4.42 -7.47
C GLU A 79 -6.66 -5.64 -6.77
N ASN A 80 -7.99 -5.68 -6.73
CA ASN A 80 -8.69 -6.88 -6.30
C ASN A 80 -8.31 -7.98 -7.29
N LEU A 81 -7.70 -9.07 -6.81
CA LEU A 81 -7.38 -10.27 -7.62
C LEU A 81 -8.63 -10.75 -8.39
N GLU A 82 -9.82 -10.48 -7.84
CA GLU A 82 -11.12 -10.66 -8.47
C GLU A 82 -11.24 -9.99 -9.85
N THR A 83 -10.86 -8.73 -10.02
CA THR A 83 -10.99 -8.06 -11.33
C THR A 83 -10.04 -8.65 -12.37
N TYR A 84 -8.83 -9.03 -11.95
CA TYR A 84 -7.84 -9.62 -12.85
C TYR A 84 -8.27 -11.03 -13.27
N PHE A 85 -8.78 -11.85 -12.33
CA PHE A 85 -9.33 -13.18 -12.63
C PHE A 85 -10.66 -13.12 -13.38
N GLU A 86 -11.54 -12.16 -13.10
CA GLU A 86 -12.77 -11.94 -13.85
C GLU A 86 -12.48 -11.53 -15.29
N ASN A 87 -11.45 -10.73 -15.54
CA ASN A 87 -11.02 -10.44 -16.92
C ASN A 87 -10.33 -11.65 -17.58
N LEU A 88 -9.57 -12.44 -16.84
CA LEU A 88 -8.87 -13.62 -17.40
C LEU A 88 -9.81 -14.82 -17.64
N ILE A 89 -10.82 -15.02 -16.80
CA ILE A 89 -11.75 -16.17 -16.82
C ILE A 89 -13.14 -15.78 -17.38
N GLY A 90 -13.58 -14.54 -17.21
CA GLY A 90 -14.89 -14.04 -17.66
C GLY A 90 -15.03 -13.82 -19.17
N GLY A 91 -13.95 -13.97 -19.94
CA GLY A 91 -13.97 -13.96 -21.42
C GLY A 91 -14.63 -15.17 -22.08
N ARG A 92 -15.46 -15.95 -21.37
CA ARG A 92 -16.28 -17.04 -21.92
C ARG A 92 -17.70 -17.02 -21.38
N LYS A 93 -18.44 -15.96 -21.72
CA LYS A 93 -19.88 -16.09 -21.90
C LYS A 93 -20.28 -15.33 -23.16
N ASN A 94 -19.83 -15.86 -24.30
CA ASN A 94 -20.50 -15.57 -25.57
C ASN A 94 -21.86 -16.28 -25.51
N VAL A 95 -22.90 -15.48 -25.69
CA VAL A 95 -24.30 -15.86 -25.89
C VAL A 95 -24.48 -16.71 -27.14
#